data_AF-R5V8H2-F1
#
_entry.id   AF-R5V8H2-F1
#
_cell.length_a   1.000
_cell.length_b   1.000
_cell.length_c   1.000
_cell.angle_alpha   90.00
_cell.angle_beta   90.00
_cell.angle_gamma   90.00
#
_symmetry.space_group_name_H-M   'P 1'
#
loop_
_entity.id
_entity.type
_entity.pdbx_description
1 polymer ?
#
loop_
_entity_poly.entity_id
_entity_poly.type
_entity_poly.pdbx_seq_one_letter_code
_entity_poly.pdbx_strand_id
1 'polypeptide(L)'
;MALNHHQILCYNDKFLYLRSSYNITTTTLFKIMMNKYQIGTNAGIVWRILSDNAHWDYEKLKEVSGLSDRDLNAAIGWLAREDKIDFDIDEQHDRLFLHVNVYIG
;
A
#
# COMPACT_ATOMS: atom_id res chain seq x y z
N MET A 1 -19.16 -23.25 -4.09
CA MET A 1 -18.34 -22.07 -4.46
C MET A 1 -18.78 -20.91 -3.57
N ALA A 2 -18.28 -20.85 -2.33
CA ALA A 2 -18.77 -19.95 -1.30
C ALA A 2 -17.69 -18.91 -0.96
N LEU A 3 -17.98 -17.65 -1.25
CA LEU A 3 -17.23 -16.51 -0.72
C LEU A 3 -17.80 -16.19 0.67
N ASN A 4 -16.92 -16.18 1.66
CA ASN A 4 -17.25 -16.05 3.08
C ASN A 4 -17.89 -14.69 3.41
N HIS A 5 -19.19 -14.70 3.69
CA HIS A 5 -19.97 -13.56 4.19
C HIS A 5 -19.61 -13.16 5.65
N HIS A 6 -18.77 -13.94 6.34
CA HIS A 6 -18.55 -13.82 7.79
C HIS A 6 -17.47 -12.80 8.20
N GLN A 7 -16.54 -12.43 7.30
CA GLN A 7 -15.47 -11.47 7.63
C GLN A 7 -15.91 -10.00 7.54
N ILE A 8 -16.96 -9.69 6.78
CA ILE A 8 -17.43 -8.31 6.57
C ILE A 8 -18.21 -7.78 7.79
N LEU A 9 -18.92 -8.66 8.51
CA LEU A 9 -19.74 -8.27 9.66
C LEU A 9 -18.89 -7.88 10.89
N CYS A 10 -17.79 -8.60 11.17
CA CYS A 10 -16.93 -8.28 12.32
C CYS A 10 -16.22 -6.93 12.22
N TYR A 11 -16.04 -6.39 11.00
CA TYR A 11 -15.44 -5.07 10.81
C TYR A 11 -16.43 -3.96 11.19
N ASN A 12 -17.72 -4.12 10.87
CA ASN A 12 -18.74 -3.11 11.15
C ASN A 12 -19.01 -2.92 12.65
N ASP A 13 -19.01 -4.00 13.44
CA ASP A 13 -19.34 -3.90 14.87
C ASP A 13 -18.30 -3.11 15.67
N LYS A 14 -17.01 -3.32 15.41
CA LYS A 14 -15.95 -2.50 16.04
C LYS A 14 -15.98 -1.04 15.56
N PHE A 15 -16.39 -0.80 14.32
CA PHE A 15 -16.49 0.55 13.74
C PHE A 15 -17.63 1.37 14.33
N LEU A 16 -18.78 0.75 14.56
CA LEU A 16 -19.90 1.40 15.26
C LEU A 16 -19.54 1.74 16.71
N TYR A 17 -18.77 0.88 17.39
CA TYR A 17 -18.27 1.15 18.74
C TYR A 17 -17.36 2.39 18.77
N LEU A 18 -16.36 2.49 17.87
CA LEU A 18 -15.47 3.65 17.80
C LEU A 18 -16.21 4.97 17.50
N ARG A 19 -17.23 4.94 16.63
CA ARG A 19 -18.07 6.11 16.34
C ARG A 19 -18.80 6.60 17.60
N SER A 20 -19.33 5.68 18.41
CA SER A 20 -20.05 6.00 19.66
C SER A 20 -19.12 6.51 20.76
N SER A 21 -17.95 5.88 20.93
CA SER A 21 -17.03 6.20 22.03
C SER A 21 -16.21 7.48 21.84
N TYR A 22 -16.03 7.98 20.61
CA TYR A 22 -15.07 9.07 20.33
C TYR A 22 -15.63 10.26 19.52
N ASN A 23 -16.95 10.35 19.28
CA ASN A 23 -17.57 11.43 18.48
C ASN A 23 -16.86 11.71 17.13
N ILE A 24 -16.36 10.65 16.49
CA ILE A 24 -15.59 10.78 15.24
C ILE A 24 -16.56 10.95 14.07
N THR A 25 -16.34 11.97 13.24
CA THR A 25 -17.13 12.17 12.02
C THR A 25 -16.89 11.02 11.04
N THR A 26 -17.91 10.65 10.27
CA THR A 26 -17.80 9.60 9.24
C THR A 26 -16.71 9.92 8.23
N THR A 27 -16.49 11.20 7.91
CA THR A 27 -15.41 11.66 7.04
C THR A 27 -14.02 11.35 7.61
N THR A 28 -13.83 11.54 8.91
CA THR A 28 -12.57 11.20 9.58
C THR A 28 -12.36 9.68 9.64
N LEU A 29 -13.40 8.90 9.92
CA LEU A 29 -13.35 7.44 9.84
C LEU A 29 -13.01 6.95 8.43
N PHE A 30 -13.60 7.55 7.39
CA PHE A 30 -13.30 7.19 6.00
C PHE A 30 -11.87 7.59 5.58
N LYS A 31 -11.33 8.69 6.12
CA LYS A 31 -9.90 9.01 5.99
C LYS A 31 -8.99 7.99 6.68
N ILE A 32 -9.40 7.49 7.85
CA ILE A 32 -8.67 6.45 8.58
C ILE A 32 -8.83 5.08 7.89
N MET A 33 -9.89 4.86 7.11
CA MET A 33 -10.09 3.64 6.33
C MET A 33 -9.54 3.77 4.91
N MET A 34 -8.30 3.32 4.69
CA MET A 34 -7.78 3.15 3.35
C MET A 34 -8.46 1.95 2.69
N ASN A 35 -9.01 2.14 1.49
CA ASN A 35 -9.70 1.10 0.73
C ASN A 35 -8.84 0.58 -0.44
N LYS A 36 -9.24 -0.57 -1.02
CA LYS A 36 -8.48 -1.23 -2.10
C LYS A 36 -8.28 -0.34 -3.34
N TYR A 37 -9.23 0.54 -3.67
CA TYR A 37 -9.12 1.44 -4.81
C TYR A 37 -8.04 2.51 -4.59
N GLN A 38 -7.99 3.10 -3.40
CA GLN A 38 -6.93 4.03 -3.02
C GLN A 38 -5.56 3.37 -3.01
N ILE A 39 -5.46 2.14 -2.46
CA ILE A 39 -4.20 1.38 -2.46
C ILE A 39 -3.71 1.16 -3.89
N GLY A 40 -4.58 0.68 -4.80
CA GLY A 40 -4.21 0.47 -6.21
C GLY A 40 -3.84 1.77 -6.93
N THR A 41 -4.52 2.88 -6.63
CA THR A 41 -4.18 4.20 -7.19
C THR A 41 -2.80 4.65 -6.73
N ASN A 42 -2.50 4.52 -5.44
CA ASN A 42 -1.20 4.86 -4.86
C ASN A 42 -0.10 3.93 -5.39
N ALA A 43 -0.38 2.65 -5.58
CA ALA A 43 0.53 1.69 -6.23
C ALA A 43 0.89 2.11 -7.65
N GLY A 44 -0.06 2.66 -8.41
CA GLY A 44 0.21 3.22 -9.74
C GLY A 44 1.15 4.44 -9.73
N ILE A 45 1.08 5.26 -8.68
CA ILE A 45 2.02 6.38 -8.47
C ILE A 45 3.43 5.83 -8.21
N VAL A 46 3.56 4.91 -7.25
CA VAL A 46 4.84 4.29 -6.89
C VAL A 46 5.46 3.59 -8.10
N TRP A 47 4.68 2.79 -8.83
CA TRP A 47 5.15 2.07 -10.02
C TRP A 47 5.71 3.01 -11.10
N ARG A 48 5.11 4.19 -11.30
CA ARG A 48 5.61 5.18 -12.25
C ARG A 48 6.94 5.79 -11.80
N ILE A 49 7.15 5.98 -10.50
CA ILE A 49 8.43 6.48 -9.97
C ILE A 49 9.53 5.44 -10.21
N LEU A 50 9.25 4.16 -9.98
CA LEU A 50 10.22 3.06 -10.17
C LEU A 50 10.51 2.73 -11.65
N SER A 51 9.76 3.29 -12.60
CA SER A 51 9.87 3.00 -14.03
C SER A 51 11.19 3.44 -14.68
N ASP A 52 12.04 4.15 -13.95
CA ASP A 52 13.41 4.47 -14.34
C ASP A 52 14.40 3.31 -14.13
N ASN A 53 13.93 2.16 -13.60
CA ASN A 53 14.71 0.98 -13.25
C ASN A 53 15.87 1.27 -12.28
N ALA A 54 15.81 2.39 -11.54
CA ALA A 54 16.76 2.67 -10.47
C ALA A 54 16.40 1.90 -9.20
N HIS A 55 17.37 1.79 -8.29
CA HIS A 55 17.12 1.34 -6.93
C HIS A 55 16.75 2.55 -6.09
N TRP A 56 15.61 2.47 -5.41
CA TRP A 56 15.05 3.56 -4.62
C TRP A 56 15.13 3.26 -3.13
N ASP A 57 15.76 4.15 -2.37
CA ASP A 57 15.66 4.16 -0.90
C ASP A 57 14.23 4.54 -0.47
N TYR A 58 13.74 3.88 0.58
CA TYR A 58 12.38 4.10 1.09
C TYR A 58 12.07 5.57 1.41
N GLU A 59 12.96 6.27 2.11
CA GLU A 59 12.76 7.67 2.50
C GLU A 59 12.68 8.60 1.27
N LYS A 60 13.48 8.33 0.23
CA LYS A 60 13.45 9.14 -0.98
C LYS A 60 12.18 8.87 -1.80
N LEU A 61 11.77 7.62 -1.88
CA LEU A 61 10.53 7.21 -2.53
C LEU A 61 9.30 7.85 -1.85
N LYS A 62 9.31 7.94 -0.52
CA LYS A 62 8.29 8.63 0.28
C LYS A 62 8.23 10.12 -0.02
N GLU A 63 9.38 10.79 -0.03
CA GLU A 63 9.46 12.23 -0.35
C GLU A 63 8.89 12.53 -1.75
N VAL A 64 9.32 11.77 -2.77
CA VAL A 64 8.92 12.01 -4.17
C VAL A 64 7.47 11.62 -4.44
N SER A 65 6.98 10.54 -3.82
CA SER A 65 5.57 10.12 -3.96
C SER A 65 4.58 11.03 -3.23
N GLY A 66 5.05 11.74 -2.19
CA GLY A 66 4.19 12.54 -1.31
C GLY A 66 3.20 11.71 -0.49
N LEU A 67 3.41 10.39 -0.41
CA LEU A 67 2.55 9.47 0.32
C LEU A 67 2.94 9.41 1.79
N SER A 68 1.94 9.19 2.66
CA SER A 68 2.21 8.83 4.06
C SER A 68 2.84 7.44 4.14
N ASP A 69 3.55 7.13 5.24
CA ASP A 69 4.11 5.78 5.44
C ASP A 69 3.05 4.68 5.30
N ARG A 70 1.86 4.96 5.80
CA ARG A 70 0.73 4.03 5.71
C ARG A 70 0.35 3.76 4.25
N ASP A 71 0.22 4.82 3.46
CA ASP A 71 -0.20 4.74 2.05
C ASP A 71 0.91 4.13 1.18
N LEU A 72 2.16 4.50 1.44
CA LEU A 72 3.33 3.99 0.75
C LEU A 72 3.53 2.49 1.01
N ASN A 73 3.49 2.04 2.27
CA ASN A 73 3.63 0.63 2.61
C ASN A 73 2.50 -0.23 2.01
N ALA A 74 1.27 0.29 1.99
CA ALA A 74 0.17 -0.41 1.34
C ALA A 74 0.35 -0.49 -0.20
N ALA A 75 0.84 0.58 -0.82
CA ALA A 75 1.16 0.61 -2.24
C ALA A 75 2.28 -0.38 -2.60
N ILE A 76 3.37 -0.40 -1.81
CA ILE A 76 4.47 -1.36 -1.95
C ILE A 76 3.94 -2.79 -1.81
N GLY A 77 3.19 -3.09 -0.74
CA GLY A 77 2.60 -4.43 -0.56
C GLY A 77 1.66 -4.85 -1.69
N TRP A 78 0.95 -3.90 -2.31
CA TRP A 78 0.12 -4.16 -3.49
C TRP A 78 0.96 -4.56 -4.70
N LEU A 79 2.07 -3.87 -4.96
CA LEU A 79 2.99 -4.20 -6.06
C LEU A 79 3.70 -5.53 -5.84
N ALA A 80 4.12 -5.83 -4.60
CA ALA A 80 4.74 -7.10 -4.24
C ALA A 80 3.78 -8.28 -4.47
N ARG A 81 2.48 -8.10 -4.16
CA ARG A 81 1.44 -9.10 -4.47
C ARG A 81 1.30 -9.36 -5.98
N GLU A 82 1.65 -8.39 -6.81
CA GLU A 82 1.59 -8.48 -8.27
C GLU A 82 2.92 -8.88 -8.91
N ASP A 83 3.94 -9.22 -8.11
CA ASP A 83 5.26 -9.63 -8.59
C ASP A 83 5.94 -8.56 -9.46
N LYS A 84 5.72 -7.28 -9.12
CA LYS A 84 6.19 -6.12 -9.92
C LYS A 84 7.47 -5.48 -9.39
N ILE A 85 7.88 -5.82 -8.19
CA ILE A 85 8.98 -5.19 -7.47
C ILE A 85 9.81 -6.24 -6.76
N ASP A 86 11.09 -5.94 -6.62
CA ASP A 86 12.04 -6.70 -5.80
C ASP A 86 12.59 -5.79 -4.69
N PHE A 87 13.17 -6.44 -3.67
CA PHE A 87 13.78 -5.79 -2.52
C PHE A 87 15.26 -6.17 -2.44
N ASP A 88 16.11 -5.18 -2.19
CA ASP A 88 17.51 -5.37 -1.85
C ASP A 88 17.72 -4.81 -0.44
N ILE A 89 18.01 -5.70 0.51
CA ILE A 89 18.15 -5.37 1.94
C ILE A 89 19.62 -5.58 2.30
N ASP A 90 20.31 -4.49 2.61
CA ASP A 90 21.69 -4.53 3.13
C ASP A 90 21.72 -4.07 4.61
N GLU A 91 22.90 -4.12 5.26
CA GLU A 91 23.04 -3.73 6.69
C GLU A 91 22.77 -2.24 6.96
N GLN A 92 22.70 -1.40 5.92
CA GLN A 92 22.57 0.06 6.01
C GLN A 92 21.29 0.61 5.34
N HIS A 93 20.74 -0.04 4.31
CA HIS A 93 19.65 0.48 3.49
C HIS A 93 18.71 -0.62 2.97
N ASP A 94 17.42 -0.33 3.02
CA ASP A 94 16.36 -1.10 2.36
C ASP A 94 16.01 -0.42 1.03
N ARG A 95 16.31 -1.08 -0.09
CA ARG A 95 16.07 -0.57 -1.44
C ARG A 95 14.98 -1.33 -2.17
N LEU A 96 14.26 -0.61 -3.02
CA LEU A 96 13.14 -1.10 -3.82
C LEU A 96 13.38 -0.81 -5.31
N PHE A 97 13.11 -1.77 -6.19
CA PHE A 97 13.22 -1.59 -7.64
C PHE A 97 12.18 -2.43 -8.40
N LEU A 98 11.98 -2.13 -9.69
CA LEU A 98 11.08 -2.94 -10.52
C LEU A 98 11.65 -4.33 -10.76
N HIS A 99 10.79 -5.33 -10.64
CA HIS A 99 11.10 -6.68 -11.09
C HIS A 99 11.19 -6.68 -12.62
N VAL A 100 12.39 -6.88 -13.16
CA VAL A 100 12.64 -6.94 -14.62
C VAL A 100 12.83 -8.39 -15.02
N ASN A 101 11.80 -9.00 -15.62
CA ASN A 101 11.92 -10.30 -16.27
C ASN A 101 12.70 -10.15 -17.58
N VAL A 102 14.03 -10.31 -17.52
CA VAL A 102 14.86 -10.41 -18.72
C VAL A 102 14.70 -11.82 -19.29
N TYR A 103 13.75 -12.00 -20.21
CA TYR A 103 13.74 -13.16 -21.10
C TYR A 103 14.83 -12.96 -22.16
N ILE A 104 16.03 -13.48 -21.88
CA ILE A 104 17.04 -13.73 -22.91
C ILE A 104 16.63 -15.01 -23.65
N GLY A 105 16.07 -14.83 -24.85
CA GLY A 105 15.88 -15.88 -25.84
C GLY A 105 17.16 -16.17 -26.61
#